data_AF-A0A962SQK4-F1
#
_entry.id   AF-A0A962SQK4-F1
#
_cell.length_a   1.000
_cell.length_b   1.000
_cell.length_c   1.000
_cell.angle_alpha   90.00
_cell.angle_beta   90.00
_cell.angle_gamma   90.00
#
_symmetry.space_group_name_H-M   'P 1'
#
loop_
_entity.id
_entity.type
_entity.pdbx_description
1 polymer ?
#
loop_
_entity_poly.entity_id
_entity_poly.type
_entity_poly.pdbx_seq_one_letter_code
_entity_poly.pdbx_strand_id
1 'polypeptide(L)'
;NNTGAVLGMLAGLLSTLIYIFWFKGWFFVPGTEMLPNKPENWFLGIQPEAFGTIGAAINFAVAIMVSKVTKAPPEHIQHLVEDIRTPRGAGAATGH
;
A
#
# COMPACT_ATOMS: atom_id res chain seq x y z
N ASN A 1 -6.13 -12.12 4.40
CA ASN A 1 -4.70 -12.29 4.74
C ASN A 1 -4.19 -11.01 5.37
N ASN A 2 -4.01 -10.97 6.69
CA ASN A 2 -3.62 -9.74 7.39
C ASN A 2 -2.11 -9.47 7.27
N THR A 3 -1.30 -10.53 7.21
CA THR A 3 0.16 -10.43 7.13
C THR A 3 0.62 -9.75 5.84
N GLY A 4 0.02 -10.09 4.70
CA GLY A 4 0.36 -9.45 3.42
C GLY A 4 -0.01 -7.98 3.37
N ALA A 5 -1.16 -7.60 3.93
CA ALA A 5 -1.56 -6.21 4.01
C ALA A 5 -0.58 -5.39 4.88
N VAL A 6 -0.17 -5.92 6.04
CA VAL A 6 0.77 -5.23 6.94
C VAL A 6 2.17 -5.11 6.29
N LEU A 7 2.70 -6.20 5.72
CA LEU A 7 4.00 -6.16 5.06
C LEU A 7 4.00 -5.26 3.82
N GLY A 8 2.91 -5.25 3.04
CA GLY A 8 2.74 -4.32 1.93
C GLY A 8 2.75 -2.86 2.38
N MET A 9 1.97 -2.53 3.42
CA MET A 9 1.94 -1.17 3.97
C MET A 9 3.32 -0.75 4.48
N LEU A 10 4.03 -1.61 5.22
CA LEU A 10 5.38 -1.31 5.69
C LEU A 10 6.34 -1.09 4.53
N ALA A 11 6.36 -1.98 3.53
CA ALA A 11 7.26 -1.85 2.38
C ALA A 11 7.01 -0.56 1.59
N GLY A 12 5.75 -0.25 1.28
CA GLY A 12 5.40 0.96 0.53
C GLY A 12 5.65 2.25 1.31
N LEU A 13 5.21 2.32 2.57
CA LEU A 13 5.40 3.51 3.39
C LEU A 13 6.87 3.77 3.68
N LEU A 14 7.64 2.74 4.05
CA LEU A 14 9.08 2.91 4.30
C LEU A 14 9.81 3.31 3.02
N SER A 15 9.48 2.72 1.88
CA SER A 15 10.04 3.10 0.58
C SER A 15 9.80 4.59 0.28
N THR A 16 8.57 5.07 0.45
CA THR A 16 8.23 6.48 0.23
C THR A 16 8.92 7.41 1.22
N LEU A 17 8.90 7.06 2.51
CA LEU A 17 9.52 7.88 3.55
C LEU A 17 11.03 7.99 3.39
N ILE A 18 11.71 6.87 3.10
CA ILE A 18 13.15 6.85 2.85
C ILE A 18 13.48 7.76 1.67
N TYR A 19 12.72 7.68 0.57
CA TYR A 19 12.95 8.54 -0.59
C TYR A 19 12.74 10.02 -0.26
N ILE A 20 11.69 10.37 0.49
CA ILE A 20 11.46 11.76 0.91
C ILE A 20 12.60 12.26 1.80
N PHE A 21 12.98 11.51 2.83
CA PHE A 21 14.03 11.91 3.77
C PHE A 21 15.40 12.00 3.10
N TRP A 22 15.64 11.21 2.05
CA TRP A 22 16.87 11.27 1.28
C TRP A 22 17.13 12.65 0.65
N PHE A 23 16.07 13.31 0.16
CA PHE A 23 16.15 14.62 -0.51
C PHE A 23 15.73 15.81 0.34
N LYS A 24 14.87 15.61 1.35
CA LYS A 24 14.35 16.69 2.22
C LYS A 24 14.98 16.69 3.62
N GLY A 25 15.92 15.77 3.89
CA GLY A 25 16.53 15.57 5.19
C GLY A 25 15.74 14.63 6.09
N TRP A 26 16.45 13.97 7.00
CA TRP A 26 15.87 13.12 8.02
C TRP A 26 15.01 13.95 8.96
N PHE A 27 13.72 13.59 9.07
CA PHE A 27 12.73 14.32 9.85
C PHE A 27 12.67 15.83 9.52
N PHE A 28 13.02 16.21 8.29
CA PHE A 28 13.07 17.61 7.83
C PHE A 28 14.05 18.50 8.60
N VAL A 29 15.08 17.90 9.21
CA VAL A 29 16.16 18.65 9.86
C VAL A 29 17.11 19.20 8.77
N PRO A 30 17.26 20.54 8.66
CA PRO A 30 18.15 21.14 7.67
C PRO A 30 19.59 20.62 7.82
N GLY A 31 20.26 20.28 6.71
CA GLY A 31 21.64 19.76 6.72
C GLY A 31 21.77 18.25 6.94
N THR A 32 20.65 17.51 7.08
CA THR A 32 20.63 16.03 7.11
C THR A 32 20.22 15.41 5.77
N GLU A 33 20.09 16.22 4.72
CA GLU A 33 19.77 15.78 3.37
C GLU A 33 20.97 15.06 2.73
N MET A 34 20.70 13.90 2.11
CA MET A 34 21.74 13.03 1.56
C MET A 34 22.08 13.40 0.12
N LEU A 35 21.12 13.97 -0.62
CA LEU A 35 21.36 14.57 -1.93
C LEU A 35 20.62 15.90 -2.08
N PRO A 36 21.17 16.83 -2.89
CA PRO A 36 20.45 18.03 -3.30
C PRO A 36 19.11 17.66 -3.94
N ASN A 37 18.03 18.32 -3.52
CA ASN A 37 16.71 18.19 -4.13
C ASN A 37 16.66 18.92 -5.48
N LYS A 38 17.38 18.38 -6.47
CA LYS A 38 17.44 18.86 -7.84
C LYS A 38 16.89 17.80 -8.79
N PRO A 39 16.24 18.18 -9.90
CA PRO A 39 15.71 17.24 -10.90
C PRO A 39 16.75 16.24 -11.42
N GLU A 40 18.01 16.65 -11.51
CA GLU A 40 19.16 15.83 -11.93
C GLU A 40 19.37 14.59 -11.05
N ASN A 41 19.01 14.69 -9.76
CA ASN A 41 19.27 13.65 -8.76
C ASN A 41 18.02 12.81 -8.48
N TRP A 42 16.87 13.18 -9.02
CA TRP A 42 15.63 12.45 -8.82
C TRP A 42 15.64 11.12 -9.53
N PHE A 43 15.25 10.06 -8.83
CA PHE A 43 15.08 8.74 -9.41
C PHE A 43 13.99 8.80 -10.48
N LEU A 44 14.36 8.50 -11.73
CA LEU A 44 13.48 8.57 -12.91
C LEU A 44 12.85 9.96 -13.14
N GLY A 45 13.46 11.04 -12.61
CA GLY A 45 12.89 12.38 -12.70
C GLY A 45 11.66 12.60 -11.82
N ILE A 46 11.39 11.70 -10.86
CA ILE A 46 10.24 11.79 -9.97
C ILE A 46 10.60 12.62 -8.74
N GLN A 47 9.91 13.76 -8.59
CA GLN A 47 10.03 14.60 -7.41
C GLN A 47 9.71 13.81 -6.12
N PRO A 48 10.42 14.05 -5.00
CA PRO A 48 10.16 13.38 -3.72
C PRO A 48 8.69 13.37 -3.29
N GLU A 49 7.96 14.47 -3.48
CA GLU A 49 6.53 14.54 -3.19
C GLU A 49 5.67 13.59 -4.05
N ALA A 50 6.07 13.31 -5.28
CA ALA A 50 5.33 12.47 -6.22
C ALA A 50 5.66 10.97 -6.11
N PHE A 51 6.67 10.60 -5.32
CA PHE A 51 7.13 9.22 -5.17
C PHE A 51 6.13 8.31 -4.44
N GLY A 52 5.09 8.87 -3.82
CA GLY A 52 4.01 8.10 -3.19
C GLY A 52 3.32 7.12 -4.14
N THR A 53 3.27 7.41 -5.44
CA THR A 53 2.70 6.49 -6.45
C THR A 53 3.54 5.23 -6.62
N ILE A 54 4.88 5.37 -6.62
CA ILE A 54 5.82 4.25 -6.66
C ILE A 54 5.75 3.44 -5.36
N GLY A 55 5.67 4.12 -4.21
CA GLY A 55 5.48 3.45 -2.93
C GLY A 55 4.18 2.65 -2.85
N ALA A 56 3.09 3.18 -3.39
CA ALA A 56 1.83 2.47 -3.50
C ALA A 56 1.95 1.23 -4.42
N ALA A 57 2.63 1.36 -5.56
CA ALA A 57 2.89 0.23 -6.45
C ALA A 57 3.69 -0.88 -5.73
N ILE A 58 4.72 -0.51 -4.96
CA ILE A 58 5.50 -1.44 -4.13
C ILE A 58 4.61 -2.09 -3.07
N ASN A 59 3.76 -1.33 -2.38
CA ASN A 59 2.81 -1.85 -1.40
C ASN A 59 1.94 -2.95 -2.01
N PHE A 60 1.27 -2.65 -3.12
CA PHE A 60 0.41 -3.63 -3.79
C PHE A 60 1.18 -4.85 -4.27
N ALA A 61 2.37 -4.66 -4.86
CA ALA A 61 3.20 -5.77 -5.31
C ALA A 61 3.57 -6.71 -4.15
N VAL A 62 4.04 -6.16 -3.01
CA VAL A 62 4.38 -6.92 -1.81
C VAL A 62 3.14 -7.55 -1.19
N ALA A 63 2.04 -6.82 -1.06
CA ALA A 63 0.80 -7.33 -0.50
C ALA A 63 0.25 -8.52 -1.30
N ILE A 64 0.29 -8.45 -2.63
CA ILE A 64 -0.13 -9.54 -3.52
C ILE A 64 0.82 -10.73 -3.39
N MET A 65 2.15 -10.49 -3.47
CA MET A 65 3.15 -11.56 -3.39
C MET A 65 3.06 -12.30 -2.05
N VAL A 66 3.00 -11.57 -0.93
CA VAL A 66 2.86 -12.15 0.40
C VAL A 66 1.50 -12.85 0.56
N SER A 67 0.42 -12.30 0.00
CA SER A 67 -0.90 -12.94 0.08
C SER A 67 -0.99 -14.26 -0.66
N LYS A 68 -0.16 -14.49 -1.68
CA LYS A 68 -0.08 -15.78 -2.36
C LYS A 68 0.71 -16.84 -1.58
N VAL A 69 1.63 -16.43 -0.71
CA VAL A 69 2.46 -17.34 0.11
C VAL A 69 1.98 -17.49 1.55
N THR A 70 0.98 -16.70 1.97
CA THR A 70 0.40 -16.78 3.32
C THR A 70 -0.90 -17.58 3.31
N LYS A 71 -1.28 -18.14 4.47
CA LYS A 71 -2.53 -18.90 4.65
C LYS A 71 -3.75 -18.10 4.17
N ALA A 72 -4.70 -18.83 3.59
CA ALA A 72 -5.99 -18.28 3.20
C ALA A 72 -6.70 -17.62 4.38
N PRO A 73 -7.54 -16.59 4.15
CA PRO A 73 -8.38 -16.01 5.19
C PRO A 73 -9.22 -17.09 5.91
N PRO A 74 -9.43 -17.01 7.23
CA PRO A 74 -10.26 -17.97 7.96
C PRO A 74 -11.67 -18.10 7.38
N GLU A 75 -12.26 -19.30 7.46
CA GLU A 75 -13.62 -19.63 6.94
C GLU A 75 -14.70 -18.62 7.37
N HIS A 76 -14.72 -18.20 8.64
CA HIS A 76 -15.71 -17.23 9.13
C HIS A 76 -15.61 -15.86 8.44
N ILE A 77 -14.42 -15.46 7.98
CA ILE A 77 -14.21 -14.22 7.21
C ILE A 77 -14.70 -14.41 5.77
N GLN A 78 -14.48 -15.60 5.20
CA GLN A 78 -14.97 -15.92 3.86
C GLN A 78 -16.50 -15.92 3.83
N HIS A 79 -17.15 -16.57 4.80
CA HIS A 79 -18.61 -16.54 4.95
C HIS A 79 -19.16 -15.13 5.17
N LEU A 80 -18.47 -14.28 5.95
CA LEU A 80 -18.89 -12.88 6.12
C LEU A 80 -18.85 -12.11 4.79
N VAL A 81 -17.82 -12.33 3.97
CA VAL A 81 -17.72 -11.72 2.64
C VAL A 81 -18.77 -12.28 1.68
N GLU A 82 -19.06 -13.57 1.74
CA GLU A 82 -20.12 -14.21 0.94
C GLU A 82 -21.51 -13.71 1.32
N ASP A 83 -21.81 -13.58 2.61
CA ASP A 83 -23.07 -13.01 3.11
C ASP A 83 -23.21 -11.53 2.71
N ILE A 84 -22.11 -10.78 2.58
CA ILE A 84 -22.11 -9.41 2.02
C ILE A 84 -22.29 -9.42 0.49
N ARG A 85 -21.63 -10.35 -0.21
CA ARG A 85 -21.62 -10.46 -1.67
C ARG A 85 -22.96 -10.97 -2.22
N THR A 86 -23.62 -11.83 -1.47
CA THR A 86 -24.95 -12.35 -1.74
C THR A 86 -25.78 -12.08 -0.48
N PRO A 87 -26.33 -10.87 -0.32
CA PRO A 87 -27.13 -10.57 0.85
C PRO A 87 -28.27 -11.58 0.91
N ARG A 88 -28.38 -12.29 2.04
CA ARG A 88 -29.53 -13.13 2.39
C ARG A 88 -30.78 -12.23 2.39
N GLY A 89 -31.38 -12.02 1.22
CA GLY A 89 -32.47 -11.06 1.01
C GLY A 89 -32.56 -10.39 -0.36
N ALA A 90 -31.55 -10.44 -1.24
CA ALA A 90 -31.68 -9.92 -2.62
C ALA A 90 -32.31 -10.94 -3.59
N GLY A 91 -33.30 -11.68 -3.09
CA GLY A 91 -34.00 -12.74 -3.80
C GLY A 91 -35.44 -12.84 -3.34
N ALA A 92 -36.22 -11.79 -3.62
CA ALA A 92 -37.63 -11.80 -4.00
C ALA A 92 -38.22 -10.40 -3.79
N ALA A 93 -38.31 -9.60 -4.84
CA ALA A 93 -39.38 -8.60 -4.90
C ALA A 93 -40.68 -9.40 -5.10
N THR A 94 -41.37 -9.75 -4.01
CA THR A 94 -42.76 -10.18 -4.07
C THR A 94 -43.60 -8.95 -4.43
N GLY A 95 -44.36 -9.06 -5.52
CA GLY A 95 -44.99 -7.94 -6.22
C GLY A 95 -46.00 -7.12 -5.42
N HIS A 96 -46.33 -5.97 -5.98
CA HIS A 96 -47.52 -5.16 -5.71
C HIS A 96 -48.11 -4.74 -7.05
#